data_AF-D5CSI4-F1
#
_entry.id   AF-D5CSI4-F1
#
_cell.length_a   1.000
_cell.length_b   1.000
_cell.length_c   1.000
_cell.angle_alpha   90.00
_cell.angle_beta   90.00
_cell.angle_gamma   90.00
#
_symmetry.space_group_name_H-M   'P 1'
#
loop_
_entity.id
_entity.type
_entity.pdbx_description
1 polymer ?
#
loop_
_entity_poly.entity_id
_entity_poly.type
_entity_poly.pdbx_seq_one_letter_code
_entity_poly.pdbx_strand_id
1 'polypeptide(L)' 'MAKITELSKIHVPLGGQQIELQQIDHAEGGMSMLRVRIREGKRFTIFDIDPATAVQWADTMHQWANLQGTK' A
#
# COMPACT_ATOMS: atom_id res chain seq x y z
N MET A 1 18.99 1.04 -11.58
CA MET A 1 17.54 1.37 -11.64
C MET A 1 16.82 0.45 -10.68
N ALA A 2 15.88 0.96 -9.87
CA ALA A 2 15.09 0.09 -9.00
C ALA A 2 14.12 -0.75 -9.83
N LYS A 3 14.01 -2.05 -9.53
CA LYS A 3 13.02 -2.92 -10.17
C LYS A 3 11.67 -2.67 -9.48
N ILE A 4 10.62 -2.47 -10.28
CA ILE A 4 9.26 -2.25 -9.78
C ILE A 4 8.43 -3.47 -10.14
N THR A 5 7.74 -4.03 -9.15
CA THR A 5 6.79 -5.13 -9.33
C THR A 5 5.42 -4.67 -8.86
N GLU A 6 4.40 -4.68 -9.72
CA GLU A 6 3.02 -4.36 -9.30
C GLU A 6 2.45 -5.51 -8.46
N LEU A 7 1.84 -5.18 -7.31
CA LEU A 7 1.25 -6.15 -6.39
C LEU A 7 -0.28 -6.12 -6.40
N SER A 8 -0.88 -4.93 -6.34
CA SER A 8 -2.34 -4.79 -6.27
C SER A 8 -2.82 -3.40 -6.69
N LYS A 9 -4.09 -3.33 -7.13
CA LYS A 9 -4.83 -2.09 -7.42
C LYS A 9 -6.21 -2.18 -6.78
N ILE A 10 -6.53 -1.25 -5.89
CA ILE A 10 -7.75 -1.22 -5.09
C ILE A 10 -8.51 0.07 -5.38
N HIS A 11 -9.80 -0.06 -5.69
CA HIS A 11 -10.70 1.08 -5.86
C HIS A 11 -11.53 1.29 -4.60
N VAL A 12 -11.53 2.51 -4.06
CA VAL A 12 -12.36 2.90 -2.92
C VAL A 12 -13.70 3.47 -3.44
N PRO A 13 -14.85 2.78 -3.26
CA PRO A 13 -16.12 3.19 -3.89
C PRO A 13 -16.67 4.53 -3.39
N LEU A 14 -16.48 4.85 -2.12
CA LEU A 14 -17.09 6.01 -1.48
C LEU A 14 -16.37 7.33 -1.76
N GLY A 15 -15.10 7.29 -2.15
CA GLY A 15 -14.29 8.49 -2.41
C GLY A 15 -13.56 8.49 -3.75
N GLY A 16 -13.72 7.45 -4.56
CA GLY A 16 -13.12 7.35 -5.88
C GLY A 16 -11.59 7.19 -5.87
N GLN A 17 -10.97 6.99 -4.71
CA GLN A 17 -9.52 6.83 -4.62
C GLN A 17 -9.07 5.53 -5.29
N GLN A 18 -7.90 5.58 -5.90
CA GLN A 18 -7.19 4.42 -6.42
C GLN A 18 -5.96 4.21 -5.57
N ILE A 19 -5.81 3.03 -4.98
CA ILE A 19 -4.65 2.64 -4.19
C ILE A 19 -3.89 1.58 -4.98
N GLU A 20 -2.65 1.86 -5.34
CA GLU A 20 -1.75 0.90 -5.99
C GLU A 20 -0.63 0.52 -5.03
N LEU A 21 -0.36 -0.78 -4.92
CA LEU A 21 0.73 -1.35 -4.14
C LEU A 21 1.78 -1.91 -5.09
N GLN A 22 3.04 -1.52 -4.90
CA GLN A 22 4.17 -1.93 -5.72
C GLN A 22 5.35 -2.32 -4.84
N GLN A 23 6.06 -3.40 -5.15
CA GLN A 23 7.37 -3.66 -4.56
C GLN A 23 8.44 -2.90 -5.34
N ILE A 24 9.34 -2.24 -4.61
CA ILE A 24 10.50 -1.53 -5.16
C ILE A 24 11.75 -2.22 -4.63
N ASP A 25 12.52 -2.83 -5.53
CA ASP A 25 13.82 -3.40 -5.21
C ASP A 25 14.93 -2.42 -5.62
N HIS A 26 15.63 -1.87 -4.64
CA HIS A 26 16.80 -1.02 -4.88
C HIS A 26 17.99 -1.88 -5.34
N ALA A 27 18.86 -1.31 -6.18
CA ALA A 27 20.06 -2.01 -6.64
C ALA A 27 21.03 -2.31 -5.46
N GLU A 28 21.93 -3.27 -5.65
CA GLU A 28 23.02 -3.62 -4.70
C GLU A 28 22.56 -4.24 -3.37
N GLY A 29 21.45 -5.01 -3.38
CA GLY A 29 21.02 -5.76 -2.19
C GLY A 29 20.36 -4.90 -1.12
N GLY A 30 19.91 -3.70 -1.49
CA GLY A 30 19.06 -2.87 -0.65
C GLY A 30 17.74 -3.56 -0.29
N MET A 31 17.14 -3.14 0.82
CA MET A 31 15.86 -3.67 1.31
C MET A 31 14.74 -3.45 0.27
N SER A 32 13.94 -4.48 0.01
CA SER A 32 12.70 -4.35 -0.76
C SER A 32 11.69 -3.51 0.03
N MET A 33 11.22 -2.44 -0.58
CA MET A 33 10.24 -1.53 0.02
C MET A 33 8.87 -1.71 -0.62
N LEU A 34 7.80 -1.51 0.14
CA LEU A 34 6.45 -1.43 -0.38
C LEU A 34 6.12 0.03 -0.70
N ARG A 35 5.97 0.34 -1.99
CA ARG A 35 5.46 1.62 -2.46
C ARG A 35 3.95 1.62 -2.47
N VAL A 36 3.38 2.61 -1.80
CA VAL A 36 1.95 2.90 -1.76
C VAL A 36 1.70 4.14 -2.61
N ARG A 37 0.79 4.03 -3.58
CA ARG A 37 0.38 5.14 -4.44
C ARG A 37 -1.10 5.34 -4.29
N ILE A 38 -1.51 6.49 -3.77
CA ILE A 38 -2.90 6.87 -3.62
C ILE A 38 -3.19 8.01 -4.59
N ARG A 39 -4.16 7.80 -5.49
CA ARG A 39 -4.66 8.81 -6.40
C ARG A 39 -6.08 9.21 -6.02
N GLU A 40 -6.29 10.52 -5.86
CA GLU A 40 -7.58 11.14 -5.63
C GLU A 40 -7.77 12.26 -6.67
N GLY A 41 -8.40 11.93 -7.80
CA GLY A 41 -8.53 12.84 -8.94
C GLY A 41 -7.17 13.26 -9.51
N LYS A 42 -6.78 14.52 -9.24
CA LYS A 42 -5.47 15.11 -9.62
C LYS A 42 -4.42 15.05 -8.49
N ARG A 43 -4.81 14.69 -7.27
CA ARG A 43 -3.91 14.59 -6.12
C ARG A 43 -3.28 13.19 -6.09
N PHE A 44 -1.99 13.17 -5.81
CA PHE A 44 -1.21 11.94 -5.69
C PHE A 44 -0.43 11.99 -4.38
N THR A 45 -0.49 10.89 -3.64
CA THR A 45 0.36 10.64 -2.48
C THR A 45 1.12 9.36 -2.75
N ILE A 46 2.44 9.44 -2.72
CA ILE A 46 3.33 8.31 -2.95
C ILE A 46 4.33 8.27 -1.81
N PHE A 47 4.42 7.13 -1.15
CA PHE A 47 5.39 6.89 -0.09
C PHE A 47 5.76 5.41 -0.05
N ASP A 48 6.93 5.14 0.51
CA ASP A 48 7.47 3.79 0.64
C ASP A 48 7.50 3.42 2.13
N ILE A 49 7.14 2.18 2.45
CA ILE A 49 7.22 1.63 3.80
C ILE A 49 8.03 0.33 3.79
N ASP A 50 8.73 0.08 4.89
CA ASP A 50 9.48 -1.16 5.10
C ASP A 50 8.53 -2.33 5.46
N PRO A 51 9.02 -3.58 5.43
CA PRO A 51 8.19 -4.75 5.73
C PRO A 51 7.56 -4.74 7.14
N ALA A 52 8.23 -4.24 8.17
CA ALA A 52 7.69 -4.23 9.53
C ALA A 52 6.53 -3.21 9.63
N THR A 53 6.69 -2.03 9.06
CA THR A 53 5.61 -1.04 8.96
C THR A 53 4.42 -1.56 8.14
N ALA A 54 4.68 -2.30 7.05
CA ALA A 54 3.62 -2.91 6.23
C ALA A 54 2.78 -3.95 7.00
N VAL A 55 3.43 -4.80 7.81
CA VAL A 55 2.74 -5.77 8.68
C VAL A 55 1.86 -5.05 9.69
N GLN A 56 2.40 -4.06 10.40
CA GLN A 56 1.64 -3.30 11.39
C GLN A 56 0.40 -2.62 10.78
N TRP A 57 0.55 -2.04 9.59
CA TRP A 57 -0.57 -1.40 8.89
C TRP A 57 -1.64 -2.41 8.46
N ALA A 58 -1.23 -3.55 7.89
CA ALA A 58 -2.14 -4.63 7.49
C ALA A 58 -2.94 -5.18 8.67
N ASP A 59 -2.27 -5.48 9.79
CA ASP A 59 -2.92 -6.00 10.99
C ASP A 59 -3.93 -5.00 11.57
N THR A 60 -3.58 -3.71 11.61
CA THR A 60 -4.48 -2.66 12.09
C THR A 60 -5.74 -2.57 11.25
N MET A 61 -5.61 -2.60 9.91
CA MET A 61 -6.76 -2.57 9.00
C MET A 61 -7.63 -3.83 9.15
N HIS A 62 -7.01 -5.00 9.25
CA HIS A 62 -7.70 -6.28 9.41
C HIS A 62 -8.48 -6.34 10.73
N GLN A 63 -7.86 -5.93 11.84
CA GLN A 63 -8.51 -5.84 13.14
C GLN A 63 -9.72 -4.90 13.10
N TRP A 64 -9.58 -3.70 12.51
CA TRP A 64 -10.68 -2.75 12.36
C TRP A 64 -11.85 -3.35 11.56
N ALA A 65 -11.56 -4.03 10.45
CA ALA A 65 -12.58 -4.65 9.61
C ALA A 65 -13.36 -5.74 10.37
N ASN A 66 -12.67 -6.59 11.14
CA ASN A 66 -13.32 -7.63 11.95
C ASN A 66 -14.25 -7.06 13.03
N LEU A 67 -13.91 -5.90 13.61
CA LEU A 67 -14.80 -5.21 14.54
C LEU A 67 -16.10 -4.73 13.88
N GLN A 68 -16.09 -4.39 12.59
CA GLN A 68 -17.31 -4.00 11.86
C GLN A 68 -18.21 -5.20 11.52
N GLY A 69 -17.61 -6.38 11.37
CA GLY A 69 -18.31 -7.64 11.08
C GLY A 69 -18.96 -8.30 12.30
N THR A 70 -18.63 -7.85 13.52
CA THR A 70 -19.24 -8.34 14.76
C THR A 70 -20.53 -7.57 15.00
N LYS A 71 -21.61 -8.00 14.34
CA LYS A 71 -23.00 -7.66 14.68
C LYS A 71 -23.67 -8.83 15.38
#